data_AF-A0AAD9AY31-F1
#
_entry.id   AF-A0AAD9AY31-F1
#
_cell.length_a   1.000
_cell.length_b   1.000
_cell.length_c   1.000
_cell.angle_alpha   90.00
_cell.angle_beta   90.00
_cell.angle_gamma   90.00
#
_symmetry.space_group_name_H-M   'P 1'
#
loop_
_entity.id
_entity.type
_entity.pdbx_description
1 polymer ?
#
loop_
_entity_poly.entity_id
_entity_poly.type
_entity_poly.pdbx_seq_one_letter_code
_entity_poly.pdbx_strand_id
1 'polypeptide(L)'
;MIAGQIYHFAIALLATLFAVAEGKEVKACKAHSVKTHHHHTKHAHNSTAFGFSLPPKTSTVLLTTTLAILVQPTIQSSQVKDAEAKTSLGNPITAQEAKSGAVSTTASTAAAAVQTTSSEVVYGQGTRYGLSDDCTEENCWQNGACSFVDYELPAGLDGSTCVSDSIFGNGENCGGCISVTYKGKTLKIMVTNRTGGNATHLDMTPDTWSKLTNGYSGGGVDGIEWEWIACPLPESSPLQVHMHKGASQYWFAATIENATLRTKKVEVSSDEGATWQAATLRDPNMWELTGTLPSATAWVRVTSINGDEVIVKDVALASGKVTKATENY
;
A
#
# COMPACT_ATOMS: atom_id res chain seq x y z
N MET A 1 11.12 -57.60 -41.41
CA MET A 1 10.10 -58.19 -40.51
C MET A 1 9.73 -57.11 -39.48
N ILE A 2 8.87 -56.18 -39.92
CA ILE A 2 7.51 -55.87 -39.38
C ILE A 2 7.62 -55.14 -38.03
N ALA A 3 7.49 -53.81 -37.86
CA ALA A 3 6.60 -52.74 -38.39
C ALA A 3 5.26 -52.56 -37.64
N GLY A 4 4.91 -51.28 -37.39
CA GLY A 4 3.57 -50.76 -37.04
C GLY A 4 3.41 -50.43 -35.54
N GLN A 5 3.32 -49.18 -35.06
CA GLN A 5 2.51 -48.02 -35.46
C GLN A 5 0.99 -48.31 -35.53
N ILE A 6 0.25 -47.94 -34.48
CA ILE A 6 -1.21 -47.73 -34.51
C ILE A 6 -1.57 -46.49 -33.65
N TYR A 7 -1.94 -45.42 -34.35
CA TYR A 7 -3.04 -44.43 -34.16
C TYR A 7 -3.43 -44.02 -32.73
N HIS A 8 -3.27 -42.75 -32.31
CA HIS A 8 -4.12 -41.57 -32.64
C HIS A 8 -5.63 -41.89 -32.73
N PHE A 9 -6.38 -41.67 -31.64
CA PHE A 9 -7.74 -41.08 -31.62
C PHE A 9 -8.28 -41.07 -30.18
N ALA A 10 -8.35 -39.88 -29.56
CA ALA A 10 -9.38 -39.51 -28.57
C ALA A 10 -9.26 -38.01 -28.27
N ILE A 11 -9.76 -37.21 -29.20
CA ILE A 11 -10.12 -35.82 -29.01
C ILE A 11 -11.40 -35.78 -28.16
N ALA A 12 -11.44 -34.82 -27.23
CA ALA A 12 -12.61 -34.20 -26.61
C ALA A 12 -13.53 -35.07 -25.75
N LEU A 13 -13.44 -34.89 -24.43
CA LEU A 13 -14.59 -34.51 -23.59
C LEU A 13 -14.10 -34.18 -22.17
N LEU A 14 -14.16 -32.89 -21.79
CA LEU A 14 -14.67 -32.34 -20.51
C LEU A 14 -14.14 -30.91 -20.35
N ALA A 15 -14.68 -30.01 -21.18
CA ALA A 15 -14.91 -28.65 -20.74
C ALA A 15 -16.20 -28.69 -19.89
N THR A 16 -16.12 -28.23 -18.65
CA THR A 16 -17.17 -27.74 -17.73
C THR A 16 -16.99 -28.28 -16.31
N LEU A 17 -16.13 -27.61 -15.53
CA LEU A 17 -16.48 -27.37 -14.15
C LEU A 17 -16.41 -25.86 -13.89
N PHE A 18 -17.60 -25.32 -13.74
CA PHE A 18 -17.89 -24.02 -13.17
C PHE A 18 -17.19 -23.90 -11.82
N ALA A 19 -16.25 -22.97 -11.70
CA ALA A 19 -16.04 -22.27 -10.44
C ALA A 19 -16.61 -20.87 -10.64
N VAL A 20 -17.90 -20.74 -10.33
CA VAL A 20 -18.49 -19.46 -9.97
C VAL A 20 -17.77 -19.06 -8.67
N ALA A 21 -16.69 -18.29 -8.80
CA ALA A 21 -16.19 -17.51 -7.70
C ALA A 21 -17.23 -16.42 -7.48
N GLU A 22 -18.15 -16.67 -6.55
CA GLU A 22 -19.01 -15.64 -6.00
C GLU A 22 -18.09 -14.53 -5.50
N GLY A 23 -18.17 -13.37 -6.18
CA GLY A 23 -17.59 -12.13 -5.69
C GLY A 23 -18.24 -11.81 -4.36
N LYS A 24 -17.57 -12.20 -3.27
CA LYS A 24 -17.81 -11.61 -1.95
C LYS A 24 -17.33 -10.17 -2.08
N GLU A 25 -18.26 -9.23 -2.26
CA GLU A 25 -17.97 -7.82 -2.07
C GLU A 25 -17.25 -7.66 -0.72
N VAL A 26 -15.98 -7.23 -0.79
CA VAL A 26 -15.19 -6.90 0.38
C VAL A 26 -15.79 -5.64 0.96
N LYS A 27 -16.61 -5.79 2.00
CA LYS A 27 -17.09 -4.66 2.79
C LYS A 27 -15.92 -4.12 3.59
N ALA A 28 -15.30 -3.05 3.09
CA ALA A 28 -14.54 -2.13 3.93
C ALA A 28 -15.36 -1.83 5.18
N CYS A 29 -14.69 -1.78 6.35
CA CYS A 29 -15.30 -1.63 7.66
C CYS A 29 -16.46 -0.63 7.62
N LYS A 30 -17.68 -1.16 7.72
CA LYS A 30 -18.88 -0.33 7.62
C LYS A 30 -19.01 0.43 8.92
N ALA A 31 -18.48 1.65 8.95
CA ALA A 31 -18.67 2.58 10.06
C ALA A 31 -20.17 2.72 10.33
N HIS A 32 -20.62 2.23 11.49
CA HIS A 32 -21.99 2.43 11.92
C HIS A 32 -22.14 3.88 12.40
N SER A 33 -22.83 4.69 11.62
CA SER A 33 -23.30 6.02 12.05
C SER A 33 -24.15 5.85 13.32
N VAL A 34 -23.65 6.36 14.44
CA VAL A 34 -24.39 6.42 15.71
C VAL A 34 -25.56 7.40 15.51
N LYS A 35 -26.77 6.86 15.34
CA LYS A 35 -27.99 7.67 15.46
C LYS A 35 -28.12 8.13 16.91
N THR A 36 -27.89 9.41 17.16
CA THR A 36 -28.28 10.08 18.39
C THR A 36 -29.80 10.03 18.54
N HIS A 37 -30.30 9.21 19.47
CA HIS A 37 -31.70 9.24 19.87
C HIS A 37 -31.96 10.49 20.72
N HIS A 38 -32.50 11.54 20.11
CA HIS A 38 -33.20 12.59 20.86
C HIS A 38 -34.55 12.05 21.33
N HIS A 39 -34.71 11.97 22.64
CA HIS A 39 -36.00 11.81 23.29
C HIS A 39 -36.85 13.06 23.00
N HIS A 40 -37.86 12.92 22.15
CA HIS A 40 -39.00 13.84 22.11
C HIS A 40 -40.29 13.10 22.44
N THR A 41 -40.94 13.63 23.47
CA THR A 41 -42.21 13.26 24.07
C THR A 41 -43.35 13.25 23.06
N LYS A 42 -44.20 12.23 23.17
CA LYS A 42 -45.43 12.03 22.39
C LYS A 42 -46.44 13.14 22.69
N HIS A 43 -46.98 13.76 21.64
CA HIS A 43 -48.36 14.24 21.64
C HIS A 43 -49.06 13.76 20.36
N ALA A 44 -50.14 13.00 20.57
CA ALA A 44 -51.04 12.51 19.55
C ALA A 44 -51.91 13.65 19.04
N HIS A 45 -52.16 13.71 17.72
CA HIS A 45 -53.48 14.10 17.21
C HIS A 45 -53.78 13.38 15.89
N ASN A 46 -54.97 12.80 15.91
CA ASN A 46 -55.71 12.08 14.89
C ASN A 46 -56.21 13.04 13.79
N SER A 47 -56.22 12.64 12.51
CA SER A 47 -57.39 12.78 11.62
C SER A 47 -57.12 12.40 10.15
N THR A 48 -57.90 11.42 9.71
CA THR A 48 -58.67 11.29 8.46
C THR A 48 -57.99 11.33 7.07
N ALA A 49 -58.28 10.24 6.36
CA ALA A 49 -57.98 9.92 4.98
C ALA A 49 -58.72 10.78 3.94
N PHE A 50 -58.11 10.90 2.75
CA PHE A 50 -58.80 10.88 1.46
C PHE A 50 -57.89 10.22 0.42
N GLY A 51 -58.42 9.20 -0.25
CA GLY A 51 -57.75 8.52 -1.36
C GLY A 51 -58.13 9.13 -2.71
N PHE A 52 -57.21 9.09 -3.67
CA PHE A 52 -57.48 9.11 -5.10
C PHE A 52 -56.40 8.30 -5.83
N SER A 53 -56.84 7.53 -6.82
CA SER A 53 -56.08 6.51 -7.56
C SER A 53 -55.84 6.95 -9.02
N LEU A 54 -54.57 6.85 -9.46
CA LEU A 54 -54.01 6.54 -10.82
C LEU A 54 -54.38 7.46 -12.02
N PRO A 55 -53.51 7.65 -13.05
CA PRO A 55 -52.77 6.60 -13.80
C PRO A 55 -51.30 6.91 -14.19
N PRO A 56 -50.56 5.95 -14.80
CA PRO A 56 -49.14 6.10 -15.12
C PRO A 56 -48.92 6.83 -16.45
N LYS A 57 -47.79 7.55 -16.56
CA LYS A 57 -47.25 8.00 -17.85
C LYS A 57 -45.79 7.62 -17.99
N THR A 58 -45.57 6.66 -18.86
CA THR A 58 -44.35 6.42 -19.63
C THR A 58 -43.93 7.69 -20.37
N SER A 59 -42.64 8.03 -20.34
CA SER A 59 -42.01 8.74 -21.46
C SER A 59 -40.50 8.50 -21.47
N THR A 60 -40.08 7.70 -22.42
CA THR A 60 -38.73 7.57 -22.97
C THR A 60 -38.26 8.91 -23.51
N VAL A 61 -37.04 9.35 -23.20
CA VAL A 61 -36.33 10.38 -23.99
C VAL A 61 -34.90 9.91 -24.23
N LEU A 62 -34.53 10.02 -25.51
CA LEU A 62 -33.34 9.54 -26.18
C LEU A 62 -32.03 10.17 -25.69
N LEU A 63 -30.96 9.38 -25.84
CA LEU A 63 -29.58 9.84 -25.97
C LEU A 63 -29.41 10.81 -27.14
N THR A 64 -28.63 11.86 -26.93
CA THR A 64 -27.90 12.57 -27.98
C THR A 64 -26.41 12.57 -27.63
N THR A 65 -25.68 11.70 -28.30
CA THR A 65 -24.22 11.73 -28.44
C THR A 65 -23.83 12.90 -29.34
N THR A 66 -23.03 13.84 -28.84
CA THR A 66 -22.36 14.83 -29.68
C THR A 66 -20.87 14.48 -29.73
N LEU A 67 -20.43 13.99 -30.90
CA LEU A 67 -19.03 13.85 -31.26
C LEU A 67 -18.41 15.26 -31.36
N ALA A 68 -17.38 15.53 -30.57
CA ALA A 68 -16.47 16.65 -30.81
C ALA A 68 -15.26 16.17 -31.62
N ILE A 69 -15.02 16.87 -32.72
CA ILE A 69 -14.06 16.58 -33.78
C ILE A 69 -12.64 16.92 -33.34
N LEU A 70 -11.69 16.04 -33.69
CA LEU A 70 -10.24 16.26 -33.61
C LEU A 70 -9.80 17.48 -34.44
N VAL A 71 -8.95 18.31 -33.85
CA VAL A 71 -8.02 19.18 -34.59
C VAL A 71 -6.63 19.02 -33.96
N GLN A 72 -5.75 18.30 -34.66
CA GLN A 72 -4.31 18.28 -34.39
C GLN A 72 -3.63 19.36 -35.23
N PRO A 73 -2.73 20.19 -34.66
CA PRO A 73 -1.76 20.93 -35.45
C PRO A 73 -0.48 20.14 -35.66
N THR A 74 -0.19 19.88 -36.94
CA THR A 74 1.08 19.43 -37.50
C THR A 74 2.08 20.60 -37.52
N ILE A 75 3.23 20.49 -36.84
CA ILE A 75 4.44 21.28 -37.12
C ILE A 75 5.64 20.34 -36.90
N GLN A 76 6.18 19.74 -37.95
CA GLN A 76 7.22 20.24 -38.86
C GLN A 76 8.64 20.07 -38.30
N SER A 77 9.29 19.05 -38.86
CA SER A 77 10.70 18.69 -38.77
C SER A 77 11.61 19.86 -39.15
N SER A 78 12.74 19.99 -38.45
CA SER A 78 13.89 20.76 -38.93
C SER A 78 15.18 20.03 -38.58
N GLN A 79 15.86 19.63 -39.65
CA GLN A 79 17.19 19.06 -39.72
C GLN A 79 18.25 20.14 -39.60
N VAL A 80 19.30 19.91 -38.80
CA VAL A 80 20.63 20.55 -38.92
C VAL A 80 21.64 19.46 -38.56
N LYS A 81 22.22 18.79 -39.56
CA LYS A 81 23.55 19.03 -40.16
C LYS A 81 24.73 18.82 -39.22
N ASP A 82 25.52 17.83 -39.63
CA ASP A 82 26.86 17.47 -39.18
C ASP A 82 27.84 18.64 -39.08
N ALA A 83 28.74 18.55 -38.11
CA ALA A 83 30.10 19.05 -38.26
C ALA A 83 31.08 18.10 -37.56
N GLU A 84 31.98 17.60 -38.39
CA GLU A 84 33.04 16.64 -38.13
C GLU A 84 34.29 17.31 -37.54
N ALA A 85 35.11 16.48 -36.89
CA ALA A 85 36.57 16.54 -36.76
C ALA A 85 37.20 17.49 -35.70
N LYS A 86 37.96 16.91 -34.76
CA LYS A 86 39.38 16.54 -34.99
C LYS A 86 40.02 15.88 -33.77
N THR A 87 40.71 14.79 -34.08
CA THR A 87 41.74 14.08 -33.32
C THR A 87 42.90 14.97 -32.88
N SER A 88 43.46 14.74 -31.69
CA SER A 88 44.88 15.00 -31.39
C SER A 88 45.40 14.05 -30.32
N LEU A 89 46.51 13.38 -30.65
CA LEU A 89 47.29 12.43 -29.86
C LEU A 89 48.37 13.13 -29.00
N GLY A 90 48.83 12.42 -27.97
CA GLY A 90 50.17 12.49 -27.37
C GLY A 90 50.25 13.27 -26.05
N ASN A 91 50.91 12.83 -24.97
CA ASN A 91 51.74 11.65 -24.70
C ASN A 91 51.88 11.51 -23.15
N PRO A 92 52.47 10.43 -22.61
CA PRO A 92 52.35 10.01 -21.21
C PRO A 92 53.46 10.57 -20.30
N ILE A 93 53.18 10.68 -19.00
CA ILE A 93 54.18 10.95 -17.96
C ILE A 93 54.00 9.97 -16.79
N THR A 94 54.94 9.02 -16.76
CA THR A 94 55.73 8.57 -15.60
C THR A 94 55.03 8.01 -14.37
N ALA A 95 55.19 6.69 -14.21
CA ALA A 95 55.06 5.98 -12.95
C ALA A 95 56.18 6.36 -11.97
N GLN A 96 55.85 6.51 -10.69
CA GLN A 96 56.83 6.45 -9.61
C GLN A 96 56.24 5.72 -8.40
N GLU A 97 56.90 4.62 -8.04
CA GLU A 97 56.68 3.87 -6.81
C GLU A 97 57.01 4.70 -5.57
N ALA A 98 56.18 4.58 -4.53
CA ALA A 98 56.60 4.80 -3.15
C ALA A 98 55.96 3.74 -2.24
N LYS A 99 56.84 3.01 -1.56
CA LYS A 99 56.55 2.01 -0.52
C LYS A 99 56.22 2.66 0.82
N SER A 100 55.37 1.94 1.57
CA SER A 100 55.37 1.80 3.03
C SER A 100 54.79 2.93 3.88
N GLY A 101 53.73 2.57 4.62
CA GLY A 101 53.22 3.32 5.76
C GLY A 101 51.93 2.70 6.29
N ALA A 102 52.04 1.63 7.07
CA ALA A 102 50.92 1.10 7.83
C ALA A 102 50.47 2.17 8.85
N VAL A 103 49.25 2.66 8.70
CA VAL A 103 48.56 3.47 9.70
C VAL A 103 47.24 2.79 9.99
N SER A 104 47.18 2.16 11.16
CA SER A 104 45.94 1.76 11.80
C SER A 104 45.14 3.00 12.17
N THR A 105 44.13 3.32 11.36
CA THR A 105 43.01 4.15 11.79
C THR A 105 41.84 3.26 12.11
N THR A 106 41.62 3.06 13.40
CA THR A 106 40.38 2.58 14.01
C THR A 106 39.16 3.22 13.33
N ALA A 107 38.39 2.41 12.61
CA ALA A 107 37.06 2.77 12.16
C ALA A 107 36.18 2.92 13.41
N SER A 108 35.94 4.16 13.82
CA SER A 108 34.87 4.48 14.74
C SER A 108 33.57 4.37 13.95
N THR A 109 32.92 3.21 14.03
CA THR A 109 31.52 3.04 13.62
C THR A 109 30.68 3.92 14.57
N ALA A 110 30.56 5.20 14.23
CA ALA A 110 29.53 6.03 14.81
C ALA A 110 28.20 5.50 14.27
N ALA A 111 27.50 4.71 15.09
CA ALA A 111 26.09 4.42 14.89
C ALA A 111 25.40 5.77 14.75
N ALA A 112 24.99 6.11 13.53
CA ALA A 112 24.10 7.22 13.30
C ALA A 112 22.81 6.87 14.04
N ALA A 113 22.60 7.50 15.20
CA ALA A 113 21.29 7.53 15.82
C ALA A 113 20.36 8.13 14.77
N VAL A 114 19.47 7.30 14.22
CA VAL A 114 18.38 7.74 13.34
C VAL A 114 17.59 8.75 14.16
N GLN A 115 17.82 10.03 13.89
CA GLN A 115 17.02 11.10 14.47
C GLN A 115 15.66 11.03 13.79
N THR A 116 14.75 10.27 14.40
CA THR A 116 13.33 10.42 14.13
C THR A 116 12.98 11.87 14.48
N THR A 117 12.67 12.67 13.47
CA THR A 117 12.03 13.96 13.67
C THR A 117 10.81 13.71 14.56
N SER A 118 10.81 14.33 15.75
CA SER A 118 9.68 14.26 16.69
C SER A 118 8.40 14.57 15.92
N SER A 119 7.52 13.58 15.78
CA SER A 119 6.24 13.81 15.15
C SER A 119 5.34 14.60 16.10
N GLU A 120 4.42 15.39 15.57
CA GLU A 120 3.47 16.13 16.39
C GLU A 120 2.48 15.14 17.05
N VAL A 121 2.24 15.30 18.35
CA VAL A 121 1.22 14.52 19.06
C VAL A 121 -0.16 15.02 18.65
N VAL A 122 -0.97 14.11 18.13
CA VAL A 122 -2.34 14.31 17.69
C VAL A 122 -3.31 13.86 18.78
N TYR A 123 -4.37 14.65 19.00
CA TYR A 123 -5.45 14.30 19.93
C TYR A 123 -6.71 13.93 19.14
N GLY A 124 -7.31 12.80 19.48
CA GLY A 124 -8.45 12.29 18.74
C GLY A 124 -9.40 11.42 19.56
N GLN A 125 -10.43 10.97 18.84
CA GLN A 125 -11.33 9.93 19.30
C GLN A 125 -10.75 8.55 18.97
N GLY A 126 -10.95 7.61 19.87
CA GLY A 126 -10.76 6.19 19.62
C GLY A 126 -12.08 5.43 19.61
N THR A 127 -12.24 4.50 18.68
CA THR A 127 -13.30 3.50 18.70
C THR A 127 -12.74 2.09 18.50
N ARG A 128 -13.67 1.13 18.41
CA ARG A 128 -13.39 -0.26 18.07
C ARG A 128 -14.35 -0.75 17.00
N TYR A 129 -13.85 -1.58 16.09
CA TYR A 129 -14.64 -2.32 15.10
C TYR A 129 -14.53 -3.83 15.30
N GLY A 130 -15.16 -4.62 14.40
CA GLY A 130 -14.95 -6.07 14.31
C GLY A 130 -15.76 -6.94 15.29
N LEU A 131 -16.48 -6.35 16.26
CA LEU A 131 -17.28 -7.10 17.24
C LEU A 131 -18.45 -7.90 16.63
N SER A 132 -19.03 -7.44 15.52
CA SER A 132 -20.18 -8.11 14.88
C SER A 132 -19.78 -9.22 13.92
N ASP A 133 -18.51 -9.24 13.52
CA ASP A 133 -18.03 -10.03 12.40
C ASP A 133 -17.04 -11.12 12.85
N ASP A 134 -16.93 -11.35 14.17
CA ASP A 134 -15.95 -12.23 14.82
C ASP A 134 -14.52 -12.01 14.28
N CYS A 135 -14.20 -10.74 14.00
CA CYS A 135 -12.89 -10.40 13.46
C CYS A 135 -11.83 -10.63 14.53
N THR A 136 -10.97 -11.63 14.32
CA THR A 136 -9.74 -11.75 15.08
C THR A 136 -8.81 -10.60 14.73
N GLU A 137 -7.89 -10.28 15.64
CA GLU A 137 -6.80 -9.30 15.44
C GLU A 137 -6.20 -9.47 14.03
N GLU A 138 -5.83 -10.70 13.67
CA GLU A 138 -5.25 -11.03 12.38
C GLU A 138 -6.18 -10.88 11.17
N ASN A 139 -7.40 -11.41 11.25
CA ASN A 139 -8.35 -11.33 10.14
C ASN A 139 -8.62 -9.89 9.69
N CYS A 140 -8.51 -8.96 10.64
CA CYS A 140 -8.78 -7.55 10.45
C CYS A 140 -7.71 -6.82 9.61
N TRP A 141 -6.42 -7.22 9.67
CA TRP A 141 -5.41 -6.66 8.77
C TRP A 141 -5.22 -7.46 7.48
N GLN A 142 -5.39 -8.79 7.51
CA GLN A 142 -5.27 -9.63 6.31
C GLN A 142 -6.33 -9.30 5.24
N ASN A 143 -7.46 -8.71 5.66
CA ASN A 143 -8.51 -8.24 4.77
C ASN A 143 -8.72 -6.73 4.85
N GLY A 144 -7.73 -6.02 5.41
CA GLY A 144 -7.74 -4.58 5.56
C GLY A 144 -7.47 -3.86 4.24
N ALA A 145 -7.79 -2.57 4.20
CA ALA A 145 -7.53 -1.74 3.03
C ALA A 145 -6.05 -1.63 2.68
N CYS A 146 -5.10 -1.92 3.57
CA CYS A 146 -3.68 -1.88 3.22
C CYS A 146 -3.21 -2.99 2.27
N SER A 147 -4.10 -3.86 1.79
CA SER A 147 -3.82 -4.90 0.78
C SER A 147 -2.73 -5.88 1.18
N PHE A 148 -2.49 -6.02 2.48
CA PHE A 148 -1.64 -7.07 3.03
C PHE A 148 -2.31 -8.43 2.83
N VAL A 149 -1.52 -9.40 2.37
CA VAL A 149 -1.95 -10.79 2.16
C VAL A 149 -0.87 -11.69 2.72
N ASP A 150 -1.26 -12.71 3.48
CA ASP A 150 -0.33 -13.61 4.18
C ASP A 150 0.71 -12.84 5.03
N TYR A 151 0.32 -11.68 5.56
CA TYR A 151 1.19 -10.78 6.29
C TYR A 151 1.12 -11.03 7.80
N GLU A 152 2.24 -11.41 8.39
CA GLU A 152 2.36 -11.52 9.84
C GLU A 152 2.75 -10.16 10.44
N LEU A 153 1.94 -9.67 11.38
CA LEU A 153 2.26 -8.44 12.10
C LEU A 153 3.59 -8.64 12.87
N PRO A 154 4.61 -7.79 12.65
CA PRO A 154 5.91 -7.96 13.28
C PRO A 154 5.86 -7.97 14.80
N ALA A 155 6.73 -8.79 15.41
CA ALA A 155 6.95 -8.76 16.84
C ALA A 155 7.37 -7.36 17.30
N GLY A 156 6.88 -6.92 18.46
CA GLY A 156 7.11 -5.56 18.98
C GLY A 156 5.96 -4.59 18.74
N LEU A 157 5.00 -4.96 17.90
CA LEU A 157 3.72 -4.26 17.76
C LEU A 157 2.66 -4.90 18.67
N ASP A 158 1.85 -4.05 19.29
CA ASP A 158 0.76 -4.44 20.19
C ASP A 158 -0.53 -4.80 19.44
N GLY A 159 -0.61 -4.47 18.15
CA GLY A 159 -1.73 -4.79 17.27
C GLY A 159 -1.89 -3.78 16.14
N SER A 160 -3.11 -3.64 15.61
CA SER A 160 -3.41 -2.77 14.48
C SER A 160 -4.58 -1.81 14.67
N THR A 161 -4.69 -0.84 13.77
CA THR A 161 -5.80 0.11 13.72
C THR A 161 -6.22 0.43 12.30
N CYS A 162 -7.49 0.81 12.15
CA CYS A 162 -7.95 1.60 11.02
C CYS A 162 -7.68 3.09 11.28
N VAL A 163 -7.52 3.84 10.20
CA VAL A 163 -7.45 5.32 10.22
C VAL A 163 -8.47 5.92 9.26
N SER A 164 -8.82 7.20 9.43
CA SER A 164 -9.73 7.89 8.51
C SER A 164 -9.14 8.07 7.11
N ASP A 165 -9.97 8.27 6.08
CA ASP A 165 -9.52 8.47 4.70
C ASP A 165 -8.45 9.58 4.55
N SER A 166 -8.57 10.67 5.33
CA SER A 166 -7.59 11.76 5.32
C SER A 166 -6.23 11.36 5.89
N ILE A 167 -6.19 10.41 6.83
CA ILE A 167 -4.94 9.82 7.33
C ILE A 167 -4.50 8.68 6.43
N PHE A 168 -5.42 7.97 5.77
CA PHE A 168 -5.09 6.81 4.94
C PHE A 168 -4.30 7.21 3.68
N GLY A 169 -4.71 8.29 3.02
CA GLY A 169 -3.97 8.90 1.91
C GLY A 169 -3.73 7.95 0.73
N ASN A 170 -4.77 7.25 0.26
CA ASN A 170 -4.69 6.18 -0.77
C ASN A 170 -3.71 5.04 -0.43
N GLY A 171 -3.39 4.83 0.84
CA GLY A 171 -2.45 3.82 1.30
C GLY A 171 -1.06 4.32 1.61
N GLU A 172 -0.78 5.62 1.46
CA GLU A 172 0.56 6.17 1.71
C GLU A 172 1.06 5.92 3.14
N ASN A 173 0.12 5.74 4.07
CA ASN A 173 0.37 5.52 5.48
C ASN A 173 0.20 4.05 5.91
N CYS A 174 -0.09 3.15 4.97
CA CYS A 174 -0.17 1.71 5.23
C CYS A 174 1.17 1.15 5.69
N GLY A 175 1.13 0.27 6.70
CA GLY A 175 2.33 -0.29 7.33
C GLY A 175 3.08 0.70 8.23
N GLY A 176 2.67 1.97 8.27
CA GLY A 176 3.20 2.94 9.22
C GLY A 176 2.79 2.62 10.66
N CYS A 177 3.65 2.98 11.61
CA CYS A 177 3.42 2.72 13.02
C CYS A 177 3.16 4.01 13.80
N ILE A 178 2.29 3.91 14.80
CA ILE A 178 1.96 4.99 15.71
C ILE A 178 2.14 4.54 17.16
N SER A 179 2.60 5.46 18.00
CA SER A 179 2.51 5.33 19.46
C SER A 179 1.17 5.91 19.88
N VAL A 180 0.36 5.15 20.62
CA VAL A 180 -1.00 5.53 21.01
C VAL A 180 -1.15 5.46 22.52
N THR A 181 -1.50 6.57 23.15
CA THR A 181 -1.64 6.72 24.59
C THR A 181 -3.06 7.06 24.98
N TYR A 182 -3.57 6.38 26.00
CA TYR A 182 -4.85 6.72 26.65
C TYR A 182 -4.75 6.41 28.15
N LYS A 183 -5.07 7.41 28.98
CA LYS A 183 -5.06 7.29 30.46
C LYS A 183 -3.76 6.69 31.02
N GLY A 184 -2.62 7.10 30.48
CA GLY A 184 -1.30 6.67 30.91
C GLY A 184 -0.87 5.28 30.42
N LYS A 185 -1.66 4.61 29.58
CA LYS A 185 -1.27 3.38 28.88
C LYS A 185 -0.90 3.69 27.45
N THR A 186 0.26 3.20 27.01
CA THR A 186 0.79 3.42 25.65
C THR A 186 0.95 2.09 24.93
N LEU A 187 0.51 2.03 23.68
CA LEU A 187 0.70 0.91 22.75
C LEU A 187 1.43 1.38 21.49
N LYS A 188 2.16 0.47 20.84
CA LYS A 188 2.73 0.68 19.50
C LYS A 188 1.94 -0.14 18.50
N ILE A 189 1.23 0.50 17.58
CA ILE A 189 0.32 -0.21 16.68
C ILE A 189 0.56 0.20 15.22
N MET A 190 0.20 -0.69 14.30
CA MET A 190 0.36 -0.46 12.86
C MET A 190 -0.96 -0.03 12.21
N VAL A 191 -0.87 0.88 11.24
CA VAL A 191 -1.99 1.23 10.36
C VAL A 191 -2.12 0.16 9.28
N THR A 192 -3.23 -0.57 9.31
CA THR A 192 -3.47 -1.71 8.39
C THR A 192 -4.77 -1.60 7.62
N ASN A 193 -5.60 -0.60 7.91
CA ASN A 193 -6.93 -0.50 7.33
C ASN A 193 -7.44 0.95 7.34
N ARG A 194 -8.58 1.18 6.66
CA ARG A 194 -9.26 2.46 6.57
C ARG A 194 -10.65 2.40 7.20
N THR A 195 -11.08 3.50 7.80
CA THR A 195 -12.42 3.68 8.37
C THR A 195 -12.94 5.08 8.03
N GLY A 196 -14.21 5.34 8.35
CA GLY A 196 -14.74 6.70 8.35
C GLY A 196 -14.28 7.49 9.58
N GLY A 197 -14.63 8.78 9.63
CA GLY A 197 -14.36 9.64 10.77
C GLY A 197 -13.56 10.88 10.40
N ASN A 198 -13.07 11.59 11.41
CA ASN A 198 -12.30 12.82 11.22
C ASN A 198 -10.79 12.53 11.08
N ALA A 199 -10.00 13.58 10.83
CA ALA A 199 -8.56 13.49 10.59
C ALA A 199 -7.71 13.10 11.80
N THR A 200 -8.31 12.74 12.94
CA THR A 200 -7.60 12.27 14.14
C THR A 200 -8.15 10.96 14.71
N HIS A 201 -9.16 10.38 14.05
CA HIS A 201 -9.87 9.19 14.51
C HIS A 201 -9.05 7.90 14.30
N LEU A 202 -8.94 7.09 15.36
CA LEU A 202 -8.40 5.74 15.32
C LEU A 202 -9.49 4.72 15.65
N ASP A 203 -9.66 3.69 14.83
CA ASP A 203 -10.66 2.64 15.03
C ASP A 203 -9.95 1.30 15.13
N MET A 204 -9.77 0.83 16.36
CA MET A 204 -8.88 -0.28 16.68
C MET A 204 -9.58 -1.63 16.57
N THR A 205 -8.79 -2.66 16.30
CA THR A 205 -9.24 -4.04 16.44
C THR A 205 -9.64 -4.37 17.88
N PRO A 206 -10.47 -5.41 18.11
CA PRO A 206 -10.95 -5.74 19.46
C PRO A 206 -9.85 -5.97 20.51
N ASP A 207 -8.78 -6.68 20.16
CA ASP A 207 -7.72 -7.00 21.12
C ASP A 207 -6.85 -5.76 21.39
N THR A 208 -6.50 -4.99 20.36
CA THR A 208 -5.80 -3.71 20.51
C THR A 208 -6.57 -2.72 21.39
N TRP A 209 -7.87 -2.57 21.13
CA TRP A 209 -8.74 -1.71 21.95
C TRP A 209 -8.81 -2.18 23.40
N SER A 210 -8.97 -3.49 23.61
CA SER A 210 -9.03 -4.08 24.94
C SER A 210 -7.73 -3.84 25.72
N LYS A 211 -6.59 -4.01 25.04
CA LYS A 211 -5.28 -3.65 25.59
C LYS A 211 -5.26 -2.18 25.97
N LEU A 212 -5.59 -1.24 25.08
CA LEU A 212 -5.45 0.20 25.39
C LEU A 212 -6.40 0.67 26.51
N THR A 213 -7.65 0.22 26.48
CA THR A 213 -8.73 0.78 27.30
C THR A 213 -9.07 -0.05 28.54
N ASN A 214 -8.34 -1.14 28.79
CA ASN A 214 -8.65 -2.16 29.80
C ASN A 214 -10.06 -2.74 29.61
N GLY A 215 -10.39 -3.08 28.36
CA GLY A 215 -11.65 -3.75 28.01
C GLY A 215 -12.89 -2.86 28.04
N TYR A 216 -12.76 -1.54 27.91
CA TYR A 216 -13.91 -0.64 27.89
C TYR A 216 -14.90 -1.02 26.78
N SER A 217 -16.19 -1.14 27.13
CA SER A 217 -17.24 -1.66 26.25
C SER A 217 -18.14 -0.59 25.62
N GLY A 218 -17.91 0.69 25.93
CA GLY A 218 -18.67 1.79 25.33
C GLY A 218 -18.31 2.02 23.86
N GLY A 219 -19.05 2.92 23.19
CA GLY A 219 -18.93 3.16 21.75
C GLY A 219 -17.67 3.90 21.29
N GLY A 220 -16.90 4.47 22.22
CA GLY A 220 -15.66 5.20 21.94
C GLY A 220 -15.15 5.97 23.17
N VAL A 221 -13.93 6.49 23.06
CA VAL A 221 -13.29 7.35 24.06
C VAL A 221 -12.68 8.57 23.39
N ASP A 222 -12.74 9.71 24.05
CA ASP A 222 -12.04 10.92 23.61
C ASP A 222 -10.71 11.09 24.38
N GLY A 223 -9.79 11.87 23.81
CA GLY A 223 -8.49 12.15 24.42
C GLY A 223 -7.47 11.02 24.22
N ILE A 224 -7.59 10.27 23.12
CA ILE A 224 -6.47 9.46 22.65
C ILE A 224 -5.40 10.40 22.12
N GLU A 225 -4.18 10.22 22.62
CA GLU A 225 -2.98 10.86 22.12
C GLU A 225 -2.29 9.88 21.18
N TRP A 226 -1.88 10.31 19.99
CA TRP A 226 -1.08 9.46 19.13
C TRP A 226 -0.11 10.25 18.27
N GLU A 227 0.99 9.60 17.88
CA GLU A 227 2.04 10.22 17.10
C GLU A 227 2.66 9.16 16.17
N TRP A 228 3.22 9.58 15.04
CA TRP A 228 3.94 8.68 14.12
C TRP A 228 5.29 8.31 14.71
N ILE A 229 5.61 7.02 14.71
CA ILE A 229 6.90 6.52 15.18
C ILE A 229 7.58 5.68 14.10
N ALA A 230 8.88 5.50 14.25
CA ALA A 230 9.55 4.37 13.62
C ALA A 230 8.92 3.06 14.12
N CYS A 231 8.57 2.17 13.20
CA CYS A 231 8.07 0.85 13.50
C CYS A 231 9.12 0.09 14.34
N PRO A 232 8.73 -0.47 15.51
CA PRO A 232 9.64 -1.15 16.43
C PRO A 232 9.95 -2.57 15.95
N LEU A 233 10.40 -2.71 14.71
CA LEU A 233 10.72 -3.99 14.09
C LEU A 233 11.99 -4.59 14.72
N PRO A 234 12.12 -5.93 14.82
CA PRO A 234 13.39 -6.56 15.16
C PRO A 234 14.51 -6.09 14.21
N GLU A 235 15.72 -5.87 14.71
CA GLU A 235 16.87 -5.37 13.92
C GLU A 235 17.15 -6.23 12.68
N SER A 236 16.85 -7.52 12.73
CA SER A 236 17.03 -8.46 11.63
C SER A 236 15.88 -8.46 10.61
N SER A 237 14.85 -7.63 10.76
CA SER A 237 13.67 -7.61 9.89
C SER A 237 13.95 -6.83 8.62
N PRO A 238 14.08 -7.50 7.46
CA PRO A 238 14.35 -6.80 6.22
C PRO A 238 13.07 -6.14 5.68
N LEU A 239 13.24 -5.00 5.03
CA LEU A 239 12.22 -4.44 4.14
C LEU A 239 11.89 -5.44 3.04
N GLN A 240 10.64 -5.50 2.61
CA GLN A 240 10.15 -6.47 1.64
C GLN A 240 9.39 -5.81 0.51
N VAL A 241 9.61 -6.30 -0.71
CA VAL A 241 8.77 -6.01 -1.87
C VAL A 241 7.89 -7.23 -2.09
N HIS A 242 6.59 -7.07 -1.91
CA HIS A 242 5.63 -8.14 -2.11
C HIS A 242 4.80 -7.86 -3.36
N MET A 243 4.98 -8.71 -4.37
CA MET A 243 4.27 -8.62 -5.64
C MET A 243 2.82 -9.09 -5.49
N HIS A 244 1.86 -8.28 -5.92
CA HIS A 244 0.45 -8.64 -5.85
C HIS A 244 0.08 -9.84 -6.74
N LYS A 245 -1.08 -10.44 -6.46
CA LYS A 245 -1.64 -11.49 -7.31
C LYS A 245 -1.87 -10.97 -8.73
N GLY A 246 -1.31 -11.66 -9.72
CA GLY A 246 -1.35 -11.27 -11.13
C GLY A 246 -0.17 -10.41 -11.58
N ALA A 247 0.67 -9.93 -10.66
CA ALA A 247 1.84 -9.14 -10.99
C ALA A 247 2.83 -9.95 -11.85
N SER A 248 3.45 -9.26 -12.80
CA SER A 248 4.47 -9.79 -13.70
C SER A 248 5.28 -8.66 -14.32
N GLN A 249 6.21 -8.97 -15.21
CA GLN A 249 6.86 -7.96 -16.06
C GLN A 249 5.85 -7.16 -16.93
N TYR A 250 4.65 -7.68 -17.18
CA TYR A 250 3.61 -6.97 -17.94
C TYR A 250 2.70 -6.09 -17.08
N TRP A 251 2.73 -6.26 -15.75
CA TRP A 251 2.01 -5.45 -14.79
C TRP A 251 2.76 -5.48 -13.47
N PHE A 252 3.57 -4.44 -13.24
CA PHE A 252 4.23 -4.25 -11.96
C PHE A 252 3.20 -3.70 -10.96
N ALA A 253 2.96 -4.44 -9.89
CA ALA A 253 2.09 -4.07 -8.79
C ALA A 253 2.63 -4.68 -7.51
N ALA A 254 3.00 -3.86 -6.53
CA ALA A 254 3.61 -4.31 -5.29
C ALA A 254 3.20 -3.49 -4.06
N THR A 255 3.21 -4.14 -2.89
CA THR A 255 3.26 -3.51 -1.58
C THR A 255 4.71 -3.45 -1.09
N ILE A 256 5.01 -2.42 -0.30
CA ILE A 256 6.23 -2.37 0.50
C ILE A 256 5.85 -2.76 1.93
N GLU A 257 6.50 -3.80 2.45
CA GLU A 257 6.18 -4.40 3.74
C GLU A 257 7.40 -4.41 4.65
N ASN A 258 7.17 -4.44 5.97
CA ASN A 258 8.22 -4.46 7.00
C ASN A 258 9.24 -3.31 6.89
N ALA A 259 8.79 -2.12 6.52
CA ALA A 259 9.64 -0.95 6.49
C ALA A 259 9.61 -0.20 7.84
N THR A 260 10.76 0.29 8.32
CA THR A 260 10.86 0.96 9.63
C THR A 260 10.10 2.29 9.69
N LEU A 261 10.07 3.01 8.57
CA LEU A 261 9.35 4.28 8.38
C LEU A 261 8.36 4.12 7.21
N ARG A 262 7.45 5.07 7.06
CA ARG A 262 6.54 5.10 5.90
C ARG A 262 7.31 5.31 4.60
N THR A 263 6.87 4.64 3.54
CA THR A 263 7.43 4.77 2.19
C THR A 263 6.81 5.96 1.47
N LYS A 264 7.66 6.85 0.94
CA LYS A 264 7.23 8.03 0.18
C LYS A 264 7.26 7.81 -1.32
N LYS A 265 8.18 6.98 -1.82
CA LYS A 265 8.44 6.79 -3.24
C LYS A 265 8.96 5.39 -3.50
N VAL A 266 8.51 4.79 -4.60
CA VAL A 266 9.02 3.53 -5.14
C VAL A 266 9.43 3.76 -6.60
N GLU A 267 10.62 3.28 -6.95
CA GLU A 267 11.17 3.35 -8.30
C GLU A 267 11.68 1.97 -8.72
N VAL A 268 11.62 1.68 -10.01
CA VAL A 268 11.98 0.37 -10.56
C VAL A 268 12.99 0.53 -11.68
N SER A 269 14.02 -0.31 -11.67
CA SER A 269 15.07 -0.37 -12.69
C SER A 269 15.12 -1.75 -13.33
N SER A 270 15.17 -1.78 -14.66
CA SER A 270 15.37 -2.99 -15.47
C SER A 270 16.79 -3.12 -16.03
N ASP A 271 17.70 -2.26 -15.59
CA ASP A 271 19.06 -2.10 -16.10
C ASP A 271 20.07 -1.94 -14.94
N GLU A 272 19.85 -2.70 -13.87
CA GLU A 272 20.77 -2.80 -12.72
C GLU A 272 21.11 -1.43 -12.10
N GLY A 273 20.10 -0.55 -12.03
CA GLY A 273 20.17 0.77 -11.41
C GLY A 273 20.67 1.90 -12.31
N ALA A 274 20.91 1.65 -13.60
CA ALA A 274 21.33 2.70 -14.52
C ALA A 274 20.21 3.72 -14.81
N THR A 275 18.95 3.28 -14.90
CA THR A 275 17.77 4.13 -15.01
C THR A 275 16.65 3.70 -14.06
N TRP A 276 15.81 4.65 -13.65
CA TRP A 276 14.76 4.44 -12.65
C TRP A 276 13.43 4.98 -13.15
N GLN A 277 12.41 4.13 -13.14
CA GLN A 277 11.03 4.48 -13.48
C GLN A 277 10.23 4.64 -12.19
N ALA A 278 9.59 5.79 -12.01
CA ALA A 278 8.78 6.04 -10.82
C ALA A 278 7.46 5.23 -10.87
N ALA A 279 7.20 4.45 -9.83
CA ALA A 279 5.90 3.84 -9.61
C ALA A 279 4.92 4.87 -9.03
N THR A 280 3.65 4.71 -9.34
CA THR A 280 2.58 5.51 -8.75
C THR A 280 1.82 4.69 -7.73
N LEU A 281 1.61 5.24 -6.55
CA LEU A 281 0.73 4.64 -5.55
C LEU A 281 -0.72 4.70 -6.02
N ARG A 282 -1.43 3.59 -5.87
CA ARG A 282 -2.86 3.42 -6.17
C ARG A 282 -3.60 2.98 -4.92
N ASP A 283 -4.81 3.50 -4.75
CA ASP A 283 -5.69 3.07 -3.67
C ASP A 283 -5.97 1.56 -3.81
N PRO A 284 -5.79 0.75 -2.74
CA PRO A 284 -5.57 1.22 -1.38
C PRO A 284 -4.16 1.04 -0.81
N ASN A 285 -3.19 0.44 -1.49
CA ASN A 285 -1.76 0.43 -1.11
C ASN A 285 -0.90 -0.27 -2.19
N MET A 286 -1.04 0.12 -3.46
CA MET A 286 -0.40 -0.62 -4.55
C MET A 286 0.49 0.29 -5.38
N TRP A 287 1.78 0.02 -5.38
CA TRP A 287 2.75 0.71 -6.22
C TRP A 287 2.76 0.09 -7.61
N GLU A 288 2.34 0.87 -8.61
CA GLU A 288 2.22 0.41 -9.99
C GLU A 288 3.11 1.20 -10.96
N LEU A 289 3.66 0.52 -11.97
CA LEU A 289 4.25 1.18 -13.14
C LEU A 289 3.22 1.31 -14.25
N THR A 290 3.39 2.35 -15.07
CA THR A 290 2.73 2.39 -16.39
C THR A 290 3.61 1.65 -17.40
N GLY A 291 3.02 0.71 -18.13
CA GLY A 291 3.72 -0.04 -19.18
C GLY A 291 4.27 -1.39 -18.71
N THR A 292 5.29 -1.87 -19.41
CA THR A 292 5.85 -3.22 -19.23
C THR A 292 7.36 -3.17 -19.04
N LEU A 293 7.89 -4.07 -18.23
CA LEU A 293 9.32 -4.28 -18.02
C LEU A 293 9.85 -5.38 -18.97
N PRO A 294 11.11 -5.29 -19.41
CA PRO A 294 11.68 -6.21 -20.40
C PRO A 294 12.07 -7.59 -19.83
N SER A 295 12.15 -7.73 -18.51
CA SER A 295 12.67 -8.92 -17.81
C SER A 295 11.74 -9.35 -16.68
N ALA A 296 11.85 -10.62 -16.29
CA ALA A 296 11.09 -11.20 -15.18
C ALA A 296 11.65 -10.81 -13.79
N THR A 297 12.72 -10.03 -13.76
CA THR A 297 13.34 -9.48 -12.55
C THR A 297 13.62 -8.00 -12.73
N ALA A 298 13.63 -7.24 -11.64
CA ALA A 298 13.99 -5.83 -11.61
C ALA A 298 14.66 -5.46 -10.28
N TRP A 299 15.32 -4.32 -10.23
CA TRP A 299 15.70 -3.71 -8.96
C TRP A 299 14.62 -2.71 -8.55
N VAL A 300 14.31 -2.65 -7.26
CA VAL A 300 13.32 -1.75 -6.70
C VAL A 300 14.01 -0.85 -5.68
N ARG A 301 13.97 0.46 -5.90
CA ARG A 301 14.43 1.46 -4.95
C ARG A 301 13.24 2.01 -4.19
N VAL A 302 13.32 1.97 -2.88
CA VAL A 302 12.29 2.45 -1.97
C VAL A 302 12.86 3.63 -1.20
N THR A 303 12.15 4.74 -1.15
CA THR A 303 12.56 5.94 -0.41
C THR A 303 11.60 6.19 0.76
N SER A 304 12.15 6.37 1.96
CA SER A 304 11.40 6.71 3.17
C SER A 304 10.84 8.14 3.12
N ILE A 305 9.92 8.47 4.03
CA ILE A 305 9.47 9.85 4.26
C ILE A 305 10.59 10.84 4.61
N ASN A 306 11.72 10.34 5.13
CA ASN A 306 12.89 11.14 5.47
C ASN A 306 13.89 11.28 4.31
N GLY A 307 13.72 10.50 3.24
CA GLY A 307 14.61 10.51 2.08
C GLY A 307 15.66 9.39 2.06
N ASP A 308 15.68 8.51 3.06
CA ASP A 308 16.55 7.33 3.08
C ASP A 308 16.15 6.36 1.97
N GLU A 309 17.12 5.76 1.29
CA GLU A 309 16.87 4.86 0.17
C GLU A 309 17.38 3.45 0.46
N VAL A 310 16.56 2.44 0.14
CA VAL A 310 16.94 1.02 0.15
C VAL A 310 16.74 0.46 -1.25
N ILE A 311 17.72 -0.29 -1.76
CA ILE A 311 17.63 -0.96 -3.06
C ILE A 311 17.45 -2.45 -2.84
N VAL A 312 16.30 -2.96 -3.24
CA VAL A 312 16.01 -4.39 -3.30
C VAL A 312 16.39 -4.91 -4.68
N LYS A 313 17.46 -5.69 -4.73
CA LYS A 313 17.97 -6.27 -5.98
C LYS A 313 17.19 -7.52 -6.36
N ASP A 314 17.17 -7.79 -7.65
CA ASP A 314 16.65 -9.04 -8.24
C ASP A 314 15.24 -9.43 -7.78
N VAL A 315 14.36 -8.44 -7.62
CA VAL A 315 12.95 -8.64 -7.28
C VAL A 315 12.29 -9.47 -8.37
N ALA A 316 11.80 -10.65 -7.99
CA ALA A 316 11.09 -11.54 -8.90
C ALA A 316 9.71 -10.97 -9.24
N LEU A 317 9.51 -10.60 -10.50
CA LEU A 317 8.25 -10.05 -11.00
C LEU A 317 7.27 -11.18 -11.30
N ALA A 318 6.72 -11.77 -10.24
CA ALA A 318 5.75 -12.84 -10.31
C ALA A 318 4.73 -12.75 -9.19
N SER A 319 3.50 -13.17 -9.50
CA SER A 319 2.36 -13.18 -8.60
C SER A 319 2.68 -13.74 -7.21
N GLY A 320 2.45 -12.94 -6.16
CA GLY A 320 2.60 -13.34 -4.75
C GLY A 320 4.05 -13.56 -4.30
N LYS A 321 5.05 -13.14 -5.08
CA LYS A 321 6.44 -13.27 -4.67
C LYS A 321 6.85 -12.14 -3.73
N VAL A 322 7.47 -12.52 -2.62
CA VAL A 322 8.11 -11.63 -1.67
C VAL A 322 9.61 -11.66 -1.90
N THR A 323 10.23 -10.50 -2.10
CA THR A 323 11.68 -10.33 -2.15
C THR A 323 12.14 -9.48 -0.97
N LYS A 324 13.10 -9.99 -0.21
CA LYS A 324 13.63 -9.32 0.99
C LYS A 324 14.87 -8.49 0.64
N ALA A 325 14.94 -7.28 1.16
CA ALA A 325 16.15 -6.46 1.15
C ALA A 325 17.21 -7.06 2.07
N THR A 326 18.45 -6.58 1.96
CA THR A 326 19.53 -6.88 2.92
C THR A 326 19.58 -5.89 4.09
N GLU A 327 18.76 -4.84 4.04
CA GLU A 327 18.75 -3.73 4.98
C GLU A 327 17.34 -3.16 5.13
N ASN A 328 17.19 -2.25 6.09
CA ASN A 328 16.00 -1.45 6.34
C ASN A 328 16.47 -0.01 6.60
N TYR A 329 15.63 0.98 6.30
CA TYR A 329 15.93 2.38 6.59
C TYR A 329 15.59 2.75 8.04
#